data_AF-T5AFZ7-F1
#
_entry.id   AF-T5AFZ7-F1
#
_cell.length_a   1.000
_cell.length_b   1.000
_cell.length_c   1.000
_cell.angle_alpha   90.00
_cell.angle_beta   90.00
_cell.angle_gamma   90.00
#
_symmetry.space_group_name_H-M   'P 1'
#
loop_
_entity.id
_entity.type
_entity.pdbx_description
1 polymer ?
#
loop_
_entity_poly.entity_id
_entity_poly.type
_entity_poly.pdbx_seq_one_letter_code
_entity_poly.pdbx_strand_id
1 'polypeptide(L)'
;MGQFEHNVTFSSVDLTLVASERPKVMGRVLGAVMKLLGSKQISAIEPITVLGISGLESALRTLQSGKSTGKLIISPRPGEQVKVTHRRASGFLKQNATYIIIGGTGGLGRSMAKWMVHRGARHIVLLSRNGRKTAELDRLAQECSQLGATIHVRSCDVVKEASVKAVVDECAKSLPPVQGLIHAAMVLRDVLFEKMTFEDYNQVVEAKLAGTWNFHRALAGQPLDFFVVLSSVAGIVGNRGQAAYAAANTFLDAFVQHRTQQGLPATSIDLTAVEGVGYLAENAARQSEILQTLAGSTFGEAEVLALVEASICGHVSRFSNSQVITGLNFSGASLPFYADDAKFSHLRDAVLATTQGADGDGSQAASAQDELTRAATYEQAGQGVAARVQEKLCAILMLQAADMDAGSSVKSYGLDSLNAIELRNWIGKEYLSHLQVLELLTSGTIGDLAALVLKKTKIKHVQKAA
;
A
#
# COMPACT_ATOMS: atom_id res chain seq x y z
N MET A 1 -35.80 -15.28 17.85
CA MET A 1 -35.69 -15.38 19.33
C MET A 1 -36.81 -16.19 20.00
N GLY A 2 -37.97 -16.44 19.36
CA GLY A 2 -39.09 -17.17 20.00
C GLY A 2 -38.79 -18.60 20.51
N GLN A 3 -37.73 -19.24 20.05
CA GLN A 3 -37.28 -20.53 20.62
C GLN A 3 -36.76 -20.39 22.07
N PHE A 4 -36.25 -19.22 22.45
CA PHE A 4 -35.73 -18.96 23.81
C PHE A 4 -36.85 -18.77 24.85
N GLU A 5 -38.09 -18.52 24.42
CA GLU A 5 -39.27 -18.48 25.31
C GLU A 5 -39.58 -19.85 25.92
N HIS A 6 -39.05 -20.91 25.33
CA HIS A 6 -39.17 -22.29 25.80
C HIS A 6 -37.97 -22.72 26.66
N ASN A 7 -37.24 -21.76 27.24
CA ASN A 7 -36.06 -21.99 28.09
C ASN A 7 -34.95 -22.79 27.39
N VAL A 8 -34.79 -22.60 26.08
CA VAL A 8 -33.74 -23.24 25.28
C VAL A 8 -32.39 -22.54 25.51
N THR A 9 -31.30 -23.29 25.49
CA THR A 9 -29.94 -22.73 25.44
C THR A 9 -29.31 -22.97 24.07
N PHE A 10 -28.74 -21.92 23.47
CA PHE A 10 -27.92 -22.04 22.27
C PHE A 10 -26.44 -21.98 22.64
N SER A 11 -25.66 -22.98 22.27
CA SER A 11 -24.22 -23.07 22.55
C SER A 11 -23.45 -23.35 21.27
N SER A 12 -22.44 -22.52 20.98
CA SER A 12 -21.45 -22.76 19.94
C SER A 12 -20.18 -23.32 20.58
N VAL A 13 -19.59 -24.35 19.98
CA VAL A 13 -18.40 -25.02 20.50
C VAL A 13 -17.33 -25.05 19.43
N ASP A 14 -16.21 -24.38 19.69
CA ASP A 14 -14.99 -24.44 18.89
C ASP A 14 -13.86 -25.06 19.73
N LEU A 15 -13.46 -26.28 19.37
CA LEU A 15 -12.42 -27.01 20.09
C LEU A 15 -11.04 -26.37 19.93
N THR A 16 -10.78 -25.62 18.86
CA THR A 16 -9.49 -24.94 18.65
C THR A 16 -9.31 -23.81 19.66
N LEU A 17 -10.37 -23.02 19.90
CA LEU A 17 -10.39 -21.96 20.89
C LEU A 17 -10.35 -22.51 22.33
N VAL A 18 -11.03 -23.64 22.59
CA VAL A 18 -10.94 -24.32 23.89
C VAL A 18 -9.52 -24.80 24.17
N ALA A 19 -8.81 -25.30 23.15
CA ALA A 19 -7.41 -25.71 23.30
C ALA A 19 -6.48 -24.53 23.60
N SER A 20 -6.65 -23.38 22.93
CA SER A 20 -5.79 -22.20 23.14
C SER A 20 -6.09 -21.51 24.46
N GLU A 21 -7.36 -21.23 24.76
CA GLU A 21 -7.75 -20.36 25.89
C GLU A 21 -8.07 -21.13 27.17
N ARG A 22 -8.44 -22.41 27.06
CA ARG A 22 -8.90 -23.23 28.20
C ARG A 22 -8.27 -24.62 28.22
N PRO A 23 -6.92 -24.74 28.25
CA PRO A 23 -6.21 -26.02 28.11
C PRO A 23 -6.60 -27.07 29.16
N LYS A 24 -6.93 -26.64 30.39
CA LYS A 24 -7.42 -27.55 31.46
C LYS A 24 -8.76 -28.20 31.10
N VAL A 25 -9.65 -27.49 30.40
CA VAL A 25 -10.93 -28.03 29.94
C VAL A 25 -10.68 -29.04 28.82
N MET A 26 -9.85 -28.69 27.83
CA MET A 26 -9.47 -29.61 26.75
C MET A 26 -8.87 -30.91 27.28
N GLY A 27 -7.97 -30.81 28.26
CA GLY A 27 -7.38 -31.99 28.91
C GLY A 27 -8.42 -32.92 29.56
N ARG A 28 -9.43 -32.35 30.25
CA ARG A 28 -10.54 -33.15 30.81
C ARG A 28 -11.39 -33.82 29.74
N VAL A 29 -11.69 -33.10 28.65
CA VAL A 29 -12.45 -33.65 27.52
C VAL A 29 -11.71 -34.81 26.88
N LEU A 30 -10.42 -34.63 26.57
CA LEU A 30 -9.59 -35.69 26.01
C LEU A 30 -9.50 -36.90 26.95
N GLY A 31 -9.29 -36.67 28.25
CA GLY A 31 -9.28 -37.74 29.25
C GLY A 31 -10.59 -38.52 29.30
N ALA A 32 -11.74 -37.85 29.20
CA ALA A 32 -13.06 -38.50 29.13
C ALA A 32 -13.21 -39.35 27.86
N VAL A 33 -12.81 -38.84 26.69
CA VAL A 33 -12.82 -39.58 25.42
C VAL A 33 -11.92 -40.82 25.49
N MET A 34 -10.71 -40.69 26.03
CA MET A 34 -9.79 -41.82 26.20
C MET A 34 -10.35 -42.88 27.16
N LYS A 35 -11.06 -42.47 28.21
CA LYS A 35 -11.75 -43.40 29.11
C LYS A 35 -12.86 -44.18 28.39
N LEU A 36 -13.64 -43.51 27.54
CA LEU A 36 -14.70 -44.15 26.72
C LEU A 36 -14.11 -45.12 25.69
N LEU A 37 -12.98 -44.76 25.07
CA LEU A 37 -12.23 -45.66 24.17
C LEU A 37 -11.70 -46.87 24.94
N GLY A 38 -11.08 -46.64 26.10
CA GLY A 38 -10.53 -47.71 26.96
C GLY A 38 -11.61 -48.68 27.48
N SER A 39 -12.81 -48.18 27.76
CA SER A 39 -13.97 -49.01 28.14
C SER A 39 -14.72 -49.60 26.95
N LYS A 40 -14.25 -49.37 25.71
CA LYS A 40 -14.86 -49.83 24.45
C LYS A 40 -16.31 -49.36 24.24
N GLN A 41 -16.71 -48.24 24.85
CA GLN A 41 -18.02 -47.63 24.62
C GLN A 41 -18.08 -46.84 23.31
N ILE A 42 -16.91 -46.41 22.82
CA ILE A 42 -16.73 -45.81 21.50
C ILE A 42 -15.58 -46.50 20.79
N SER A 43 -15.59 -46.48 19.46
CA SER A 43 -14.54 -47.00 18.60
C SER A 43 -14.01 -45.92 17.66
N ALA A 44 -12.90 -46.22 16.97
CA ALA A 44 -12.44 -45.37 15.89
C ALA A 44 -13.50 -45.27 14.78
N ILE A 45 -13.56 -44.12 14.11
CA ILE A 45 -14.46 -43.91 12.97
C ILE A 45 -13.92 -44.71 11.78
N GLU A 46 -14.78 -45.54 11.19
CA GLU A 46 -14.50 -46.29 9.97
C GLU A 46 -15.37 -45.79 8.79
N PRO A 47 -14.89 -45.90 7.54
CA PRO A 47 -13.57 -46.38 7.14
C PRO A 47 -12.46 -45.34 7.36
N ILE A 48 -11.24 -45.79 7.68
CA ILE A 48 -10.03 -44.96 7.65
C ILE A 48 -9.36 -45.13 6.29
N THR A 49 -9.39 -44.09 5.47
CA THR A 49 -8.74 -44.07 4.16
C THR A 49 -7.40 -43.37 4.26
N VAL A 50 -6.30 -44.11 4.10
CA VAL A 50 -4.94 -43.57 4.18
C VAL A 50 -4.37 -43.34 2.79
N LEU A 51 -4.03 -42.09 2.49
CA LEU A 51 -3.42 -41.68 1.22
C LEU A 51 -1.98 -41.21 1.45
N GLY A 52 -1.14 -41.35 0.42
CA GLY A 52 0.19 -40.74 0.39
C GLY A 52 0.12 -39.21 0.37
N ILE A 53 1.21 -38.54 0.75
CA ILE A 53 1.31 -37.08 0.68
C ILE A 53 1.24 -36.56 -0.77
N SER A 54 1.69 -37.36 -1.73
CA SER A 54 1.48 -37.14 -3.17
C SER A 54 0.00 -37.05 -3.57
N GLY A 55 -0.90 -37.71 -2.82
CA GLY A 55 -2.34 -37.70 -3.05
C GLY A 55 -3.10 -36.58 -2.34
N LEU A 56 -2.41 -35.61 -1.71
CA LEU A 56 -3.03 -34.56 -0.90
C LEU A 56 -4.10 -33.76 -1.65
N GLU A 57 -3.83 -33.38 -2.90
CA GLU A 57 -4.79 -32.61 -3.71
C GLU A 57 -6.09 -33.41 -3.94
N SER A 58 -5.96 -34.69 -4.28
CA SER A 58 -7.11 -35.57 -4.46
C SER A 58 -7.89 -35.75 -3.16
N ALA A 59 -7.20 -35.88 -2.02
CA ALA A 59 -7.84 -36.03 -0.73
C ALA A 59 -8.68 -34.79 -0.35
N LEU A 60 -8.12 -33.59 -0.55
CA LEU A 60 -8.81 -32.32 -0.30
C LEU A 60 -10.02 -32.15 -1.22
N ARG A 61 -9.91 -32.53 -2.50
CA ARG A 61 -11.03 -32.51 -3.46
C ARG A 61 -12.16 -33.46 -3.03
N THR A 62 -11.83 -34.66 -2.58
CA THR A 62 -12.82 -35.62 -2.07
C THR A 62 -13.50 -35.08 -0.82
N LEU A 63 -12.76 -34.49 0.12
CA LEU A 63 -13.31 -33.85 1.32
C LEU A 63 -14.28 -32.72 0.96
N GLN A 64 -13.88 -31.85 0.02
CA GLN A 64 -14.70 -30.72 -0.44
C GLN A 64 -15.99 -31.17 -1.12
N SER A 65 -15.97 -32.30 -1.82
CA SER A 65 -17.15 -32.85 -2.49
C SER A 65 -18.20 -33.44 -1.55
N GLY A 66 -17.89 -33.59 -0.26
CA GLY A 66 -18.77 -34.23 0.74
C GLY A 66 -18.93 -35.75 0.55
N LYS A 67 -18.23 -36.36 -0.42
CA LYS A 67 -18.31 -37.80 -0.73
C LYS A 67 -17.43 -38.67 0.17
N SER A 68 -16.70 -38.08 1.12
CA SER A 68 -15.87 -38.83 2.06
C SER A 68 -16.72 -39.43 3.18
N THR A 69 -16.67 -40.75 3.33
CA THR A 69 -17.17 -41.44 4.53
C THR A 69 -16.00 -41.74 5.46
N GLY A 70 -16.21 -41.61 6.76
CA GLY A 70 -15.20 -41.92 7.78
C GLY A 70 -14.09 -40.87 7.92
N LYS A 71 -12.82 -41.29 7.93
CA LYS A 71 -11.66 -40.40 8.07
C LYS A 71 -10.65 -40.58 6.97
N LEU A 72 -10.20 -39.45 6.40
CA LEU A 72 -9.08 -39.38 5.46
C LEU A 72 -7.81 -39.02 6.25
N ILE A 73 -6.75 -39.81 6.08
CA ILE A 73 -5.44 -39.59 6.70
C ILE A 73 -4.39 -39.46 5.60
N ILE A 74 -3.57 -38.42 5.66
CA ILE A 74 -2.39 -38.25 4.81
C ILE A 74 -1.17 -38.75 5.58
N SER A 75 -0.49 -39.75 5.03
CA SER A 75 0.73 -40.31 5.60
C SER A 75 1.86 -40.23 4.57
N PRO A 76 2.92 -39.44 4.81
CA PRO A 76 4.07 -39.37 3.92
C PRO A 76 4.75 -40.73 3.77
N ARG A 77 5.08 -41.14 2.54
CA ARG A 77 5.81 -42.39 2.25
C ARG A 77 7.16 -42.09 1.59
N PRO A 78 8.19 -42.92 1.83
CA PRO A 78 9.49 -42.76 1.17
C PRO A 78 9.35 -42.77 -0.36
N GLY A 79 10.04 -41.85 -1.04
CA GLY A 79 10.06 -41.78 -2.51
C GLY A 79 8.89 -41.04 -3.16
N GLU A 80 7.89 -40.59 -2.39
CA GLU A 80 6.81 -39.76 -2.93
C GLU A 80 7.31 -38.36 -3.29
N GLN A 81 6.91 -37.88 -4.47
CA GLN A 81 7.19 -36.53 -4.93
C GLN A 81 5.98 -35.63 -4.67
N VAL A 82 6.25 -34.42 -4.19
CA VAL A 82 5.23 -33.38 -3.99
C VAL A 82 5.71 -32.09 -4.62
N LYS A 83 4.78 -31.30 -5.14
CA LYS A 83 5.06 -29.93 -5.58
C LYS A 83 5.41 -29.12 -4.33
N VAL A 84 6.69 -28.76 -4.19
CA VAL A 84 7.15 -27.83 -3.16
C VAL A 84 7.23 -26.43 -3.75
N THR A 85 6.77 -25.44 -3.01
CA THR A 85 7.20 -24.06 -3.26
C THR A 85 8.64 -23.93 -2.75
N HIS A 86 9.49 -23.17 -3.45
CA HIS A 86 10.89 -22.99 -3.04
C HIS A 86 10.95 -22.61 -1.56
N ARG A 87 11.72 -23.37 -0.76
CA ARG A 87 11.97 -23.03 0.64
C ARG A 87 12.63 -21.65 0.66
N ARG A 88 11.91 -20.62 1.12
CA ARG A 88 12.52 -19.30 1.39
C ARG A 88 13.72 -19.54 2.30
N ALA A 89 14.91 -19.15 1.86
CA ALA A 89 16.12 -19.33 2.63
C ALA A 89 15.91 -18.77 4.04
N SER A 90 16.06 -19.63 5.04
CA SER A 90 16.04 -19.21 6.44
C SER A 90 17.40 -18.62 6.77
N GLY A 91 17.46 -17.29 6.83
CA GLY A 91 18.61 -16.56 7.37
C GLY A 91 19.67 -16.16 6.33
N PHE A 92 19.55 -14.96 5.75
CA PHE A 92 20.60 -14.35 4.92
C PHE A 92 21.30 -13.17 5.61
N LEU A 93 20.73 -12.66 6.71
CA LEU A 93 21.38 -11.63 7.53
C LEU A 93 22.38 -12.29 8.47
N LYS A 94 23.60 -11.78 8.46
CA LYS A 94 24.68 -12.22 9.35
C LYS A 94 24.30 -11.92 10.80
N GLN A 95 24.58 -12.89 11.68
CA GLN A 95 24.31 -12.79 13.12
C GLN A 95 25.30 -11.85 13.81
N ASN A 96 26.58 -11.89 13.43
CA ASN A 96 27.62 -11.01 13.97
C ASN A 96 27.71 -9.69 13.19
N ALA A 97 26.58 -9.00 13.07
CA ALA A 97 26.46 -7.71 12.39
C ALA A 97 25.37 -6.85 13.05
N THR A 98 25.54 -5.54 12.94
CA THR A 98 24.57 -4.54 13.40
C THR A 98 23.81 -3.95 12.22
N TYR A 99 22.49 -3.82 12.37
CA TYR A 99 21.61 -3.21 11.38
C TYR A 99 20.91 -1.98 11.95
N ILE A 100 21.00 -0.85 11.25
CA ILE A 100 20.41 0.42 11.68
C ILE A 100 19.11 0.67 10.94
N ILE A 101 18.04 1.01 11.65
CA ILE A 101 16.76 1.44 11.07
C ILE A 101 16.46 2.87 11.54
N ILE A 102 16.61 3.84 10.63
CA ILE A 102 16.23 5.24 10.87
C ILE A 102 14.70 5.34 10.81
N GLY A 103 14.08 5.95 11.82
CA GLY A 103 12.61 5.89 11.96
C GLY A 103 12.11 4.52 12.44
N GLY A 104 13.01 3.69 12.98
CA GLY A 104 12.75 2.30 13.36
C GLY A 104 11.72 2.12 14.47
N THR A 105 11.37 3.19 15.21
CA THR A 105 10.38 3.12 16.28
C THR A 105 8.93 3.20 15.79
N GLY A 106 8.68 3.60 14.54
CA GLY A 106 7.32 3.64 13.95
C GLY A 106 6.82 2.25 13.55
N GLY A 107 5.52 2.12 13.22
CA GLY A 107 4.90 0.83 12.90
C GLY A 107 5.65 0.00 11.86
N LEU A 108 5.99 0.59 10.71
CA LEU A 108 6.74 -0.09 9.65
C LEU A 108 8.18 -0.45 10.08
N GLY A 109 8.84 0.43 10.84
CA GLY A 109 10.17 0.18 11.38
C GLY A 109 10.21 -1.02 12.34
N ARG A 110 9.22 -1.13 13.22
CA ARG A 110 9.06 -2.28 14.15
C ARG A 110 8.78 -3.57 13.39
N SER A 111 7.93 -3.52 12.38
CA SER A 111 7.66 -4.64 11.48
C SER A 111 8.94 -5.15 10.79
N MET A 112 9.70 -4.24 10.17
CA MET A 112 10.99 -4.57 9.54
C MET A 112 11.97 -5.17 10.55
N ALA A 113 12.08 -4.60 11.75
CA ALA A 113 12.96 -5.15 12.79
C ALA A 113 12.60 -6.60 13.15
N LYS A 114 11.31 -6.87 13.41
CA LYS A 114 10.82 -8.23 13.69
C LYS A 114 11.11 -9.17 12.54
N TRP A 115 10.84 -8.76 11.30
CA TRP A 115 11.13 -9.54 10.10
C TRP A 115 12.63 -9.82 9.95
N MET A 116 13.50 -8.83 10.14
CA MET A 116 14.96 -9.00 10.05
C MET A 116 15.50 -10.01 11.08
N VAL A 117 14.95 -10.05 12.29
CA VAL A 117 15.32 -11.07 13.30
C VAL A 117 15.01 -12.49 12.80
N HIS A 118 13.85 -12.69 12.17
CA HIS A 118 13.49 -13.96 11.52
C HIS A 118 14.38 -14.27 10.31
N ARG A 119 15.01 -13.26 9.71
CA ARG A 119 16.00 -13.38 8.64
C ARG A 119 17.46 -13.48 9.13
N GLY A 120 17.68 -13.65 10.44
CA GLY A 120 19.00 -13.94 11.01
C GLY A 120 19.68 -12.77 11.72
N ALA A 121 19.11 -11.56 11.68
CA ALA A 121 19.67 -10.43 12.41
C ALA A 121 19.66 -10.69 13.93
N ARG A 122 20.72 -10.25 14.63
CA ARG A 122 20.84 -10.36 16.09
C ARG A 122 21.03 -9.02 16.79
N HIS A 123 21.56 -8.00 16.10
CA HIS A 123 21.72 -6.66 16.65
C HIS A 123 21.02 -5.66 15.74
N ILE A 124 19.92 -5.07 16.21
CA ILE A 124 19.17 -4.06 15.47
C ILE A 124 19.11 -2.78 16.28
N VAL A 125 19.54 -1.67 15.69
CA VAL A 125 19.50 -0.34 16.28
C VAL A 125 18.35 0.44 15.67
N LEU A 126 17.35 0.76 16.49
CA LEU A 126 16.19 1.57 16.10
C LEU A 126 16.44 3.01 16.51
N LEU A 127 16.46 3.91 15.53
CA LEU A 127 16.68 5.34 15.77
C LEU A 127 15.38 6.12 15.73
N SER A 128 15.23 7.02 16.69
CA SER A 128 14.21 8.07 16.66
C SER A 128 14.76 9.34 17.34
N ARG A 129 14.16 10.50 17.04
CA ARG A 129 14.62 11.80 17.60
C ARG A 129 14.60 11.86 19.13
N ASN A 130 13.65 11.17 19.76
CA ASN A 130 13.42 11.27 21.20
C ASN A 130 13.86 10.00 21.96
N GLY A 131 14.21 8.91 21.26
CA GLY A 131 14.58 7.63 21.89
C GLY A 131 13.52 7.05 22.83
N ARG A 132 12.25 7.48 22.69
CA ARG A 132 11.19 7.18 23.66
C ARG A 132 10.88 5.69 23.66
N LYS A 133 10.96 5.07 24.85
CA LYS A 133 10.44 3.71 25.06
C LYS A 133 8.92 3.75 25.11
N THR A 134 8.29 2.80 24.42
CA THR A 134 6.85 2.60 24.41
C THR A 134 6.55 1.13 24.71
N ALA A 135 5.34 0.82 25.13
CA ALA A 135 4.95 -0.56 25.43
C ALA A 135 5.09 -1.48 24.20
N GLU A 136 4.89 -0.96 23.00
CA GLU A 136 5.08 -1.67 21.73
C GLU A 136 6.56 -2.01 21.49
N LEU A 137 7.48 -1.10 21.83
CA LEU A 137 8.92 -1.35 21.71
C LEU A 137 9.41 -2.36 22.75
N ASP A 138 8.86 -2.33 23.96
CA ASP A 138 9.19 -3.31 25.00
C ASP A 138 8.69 -4.71 24.61
N ARG A 139 7.48 -4.83 24.05
CA ARG A 139 6.98 -6.08 23.47
C ARG A 139 7.86 -6.58 22.33
N LEU A 140 8.21 -5.70 21.39
CA LEU A 140 9.10 -6.04 20.27
C LEU A 140 10.46 -6.56 20.79
N ALA A 141 11.05 -5.87 21.77
CA ALA A 141 12.32 -6.28 22.37
C ALA A 141 12.21 -7.64 23.06
N GLN A 142 11.12 -7.90 23.78
CA GLN A 142 10.86 -9.19 24.43
C GLN A 142 10.70 -10.32 23.40
N GLU A 143 9.88 -10.12 22.36
CA GLU A 143 9.68 -11.09 21.28
C GLU A 143 11.00 -11.39 20.55
N CYS A 144 11.79 -10.37 20.24
CA CYS A 144 13.08 -10.54 19.57
C CYS A 144 14.12 -11.20 20.48
N SER A 145 14.10 -10.93 21.79
CA SER A 145 14.98 -11.57 22.77
C SER A 145 14.72 -13.07 22.87
N GLN A 146 13.46 -13.52 22.75
CA GLN A 146 13.13 -14.95 22.69
C GLN A 146 13.72 -15.65 21.46
N LEU A 147 14.01 -14.89 20.39
CA LEU A 147 14.65 -15.37 19.17
C LEU A 147 16.18 -15.15 19.18
N GLY A 148 16.75 -14.73 20.31
CA GLY A 148 18.18 -14.50 20.49
C GLY A 148 18.69 -13.18 19.91
N ALA A 149 17.81 -12.23 19.55
CA ALA A 149 18.18 -10.93 19.04
C ALA A 149 17.96 -9.81 20.08
N THR A 150 18.78 -8.76 20.00
CA THR A 150 18.69 -7.57 20.86
C THR A 150 18.27 -6.36 20.03
N ILE A 151 17.24 -5.65 20.51
CA ILE A 151 16.77 -4.39 19.95
C ILE A 151 17.35 -3.23 20.78
N HIS A 152 18.17 -2.40 20.14
CA HIS A 152 18.79 -1.22 20.74
C HIS A 152 18.02 0.03 20.30
N VAL A 153 17.22 0.61 21.19
CA VAL A 153 16.58 1.90 20.91
C VAL A 153 17.56 3.01 21.29
N ARG A 154 17.85 3.91 20.35
CA ARG A 154 18.75 5.05 20.54
C ARG A 154 18.11 6.35 20.08
N SER A 155 18.39 7.42 20.83
CA SER A 155 18.03 8.77 20.42
C SER A 155 19.03 9.26 19.39
N CYS A 156 18.57 9.72 18.24
CA CYS A 156 19.42 10.30 17.21
C CYS A 156 18.63 11.32 16.39
N ASP A 157 19.12 12.55 16.38
CA ASP A 157 18.66 13.59 15.46
C ASP A 157 19.50 13.51 14.18
N VAL A 158 18.97 12.83 13.17
CA VAL A 158 19.72 12.48 11.95
C VAL A 158 20.12 13.69 11.11
N VAL A 159 19.48 14.84 11.33
CA VAL A 159 19.83 16.10 10.68
C VAL A 159 21.17 16.63 11.20
N LYS A 160 21.54 16.32 12.44
CA LYS A 160 22.78 16.77 13.07
C LYS A 160 23.89 15.76 12.86
N GLU A 161 24.92 16.14 12.09
CA GLU A 161 26.10 15.30 11.84
C GLU A 161 26.73 14.76 13.13
N ALA A 162 26.90 15.62 14.15
CA ALA A 162 27.46 15.22 15.43
C ALA A 162 26.63 14.14 16.15
N SER A 163 25.30 14.18 16.04
CA SER A 163 24.41 13.17 16.63
C SER A 163 24.55 11.83 15.91
N VAL A 164 24.62 11.84 14.58
CA VAL A 164 24.81 10.64 13.77
C VAL A 164 26.17 10.01 14.08
N LYS A 165 27.22 10.83 14.11
CA LYS A 165 28.57 10.38 14.45
C LYS A 165 28.63 9.74 15.84
N ALA A 166 28.04 10.37 16.85
CA ALA A 166 28.04 9.84 18.20
C ALA A 166 27.39 8.44 18.28
N VAL A 167 26.27 8.23 17.60
CA VAL A 167 25.56 6.94 17.57
C VAL A 167 26.38 5.87 16.83
N VAL A 168 27.00 6.22 15.70
CA VAL A 168 27.87 5.29 14.96
C VAL A 168 29.09 4.91 15.80
N ASP A 169 29.73 5.88 16.45
CA ASP A 169 30.87 5.64 17.33
C ASP A 169 30.47 4.78 18.56
N GLU A 170 29.27 4.95 19.11
CA GLU A 170 28.75 4.12 20.19
C GLU A 170 28.51 2.68 19.74
N CYS A 171 27.92 2.49 18.55
CA CYS A 171 27.72 1.17 17.96
C CYS A 171 29.06 0.45 17.77
N ALA A 172 30.06 1.15 17.23
CA ALA A 172 31.39 0.59 17.00
C ALA A 172 32.11 0.14 18.29
N LYS A 173 31.80 0.75 19.44
CA LYS A 173 32.39 0.39 20.74
C LYS A 173 31.72 -0.81 21.40
N SER A 174 30.44 -1.06 21.13
CA SER A 174 29.61 -1.94 21.94
C SER A 174 28.90 -3.05 21.16
N LEU A 175 28.90 -3.00 19.83
CA LEU A 175 28.19 -3.93 18.96
C LEU A 175 29.09 -4.44 17.83
N PRO A 176 28.70 -5.53 17.15
CA PRO A 176 29.38 -5.95 15.92
C PRO A 176 29.34 -4.87 14.83
N PRO A 177 30.18 -4.98 13.78
CA PRO A 177 30.24 -4.01 12.70
C PRO A 177 28.86 -3.72 12.08
N VAL A 178 28.63 -2.45 11.71
CA VAL A 178 27.40 -2.07 11.00
C VAL A 178 27.50 -2.57 9.57
N GLN A 179 26.55 -3.41 9.15
CA GLN A 179 26.53 -3.99 7.80
C GLN A 179 25.26 -3.67 7.02
N GLY A 180 24.29 -2.98 7.61
CA GLY A 180 23.12 -2.56 6.87
C GLY A 180 22.41 -1.37 7.48
N LEU A 181 21.83 -0.56 6.62
CA LEU A 181 21.02 0.58 7.00
C LEU A 181 19.72 0.60 6.21
N ILE A 182 18.61 0.84 6.91
CA ILE A 182 17.30 1.14 6.32
C ILE A 182 16.87 2.53 6.77
N HIS A 183 16.66 3.44 5.83
CA HIS A 183 16.10 4.76 6.09
C HIS A 183 14.59 4.74 5.91
N ALA A 184 13.85 4.61 7.01
CA ALA A 184 12.39 4.55 7.04
C ALA A 184 11.74 5.79 7.69
N ALA A 185 12.53 6.81 8.04
CA ALA A 185 11.98 8.03 8.62
C ALA A 185 11.15 8.81 7.60
N MET A 186 9.98 9.26 8.08
CA MET A 186 9.00 10.01 7.30
C MET A 186 8.44 11.12 8.16
N VAL A 187 8.46 12.34 7.61
CA VAL A 187 7.79 13.51 8.17
C VAL A 187 6.87 14.04 7.09
N LEU A 188 5.60 14.24 7.42
CA LEU A 188 4.60 14.77 6.51
C LEU A 188 4.14 16.15 6.98
N ARG A 189 4.00 17.05 6.01
CA ARG A 189 3.44 18.39 6.18
C ARG A 189 2.75 18.76 4.86
N ASP A 190 1.56 18.19 4.67
CA ASP A 190 0.82 18.40 3.43
C ASP A 190 0.24 19.82 3.40
N VAL A 191 0.65 20.59 2.40
CA VAL A 191 0.22 21.97 2.20
C VAL A 191 0.34 22.32 0.71
N LEU A 192 -0.61 23.09 0.20
CA LEU A 192 -0.51 23.63 -1.16
C LEU A 192 0.75 24.48 -1.31
N PHE A 193 1.41 24.38 -2.45
CA PHE A 193 2.68 25.05 -2.70
C PHE A 193 2.62 26.57 -2.43
N GLU A 194 1.53 27.23 -2.84
CA GLU A 194 1.31 28.67 -2.62
C GLU A 194 1.22 29.08 -1.14
N LYS A 195 0.92 28.13 -0.25
CA LYS A 195 0.80 28.34 1.20
C LYS A 195 1.96 27.73 1.98
N MET A 196 2.91 27.09 1.28
CA MET A 196 4.05 26.42 1.91
C MET A 196 5.05 27.46 2.39
N THR A 197 5.32 27.48 3.69
CA THR A 197 6.43 28.28 4.23
C THR A 197 7.75 27.54 4.03
N PHE A 198 8.86 28.27 4.11
CA PHE A 198 10.20 27.65 4.08
C PHE A 198 10.43 26.69 5.26
N GLU A 199 9.83 26.97 6.42
CA GLU A 199 9.86 26.09 7.58
C GLU A 199 9.12 24.78 7.32
N ASP A 200 7.92 24.84 6.71
CA ASP A 200 7.16 23.63 6.32
C ASP A 200 7.98 22.77 5.35
N TYR A 201 8.67 23.40 4.39
CA TYR A 201 9.53 22.70 3.43
C TYR A 201 10.69 21.99 4.14
N ASN A 202 11.48 22.72 4.94
CA ASN A 202 12.65 22.16 5.63
C ASN A 202 12.26 21.03 6.59
N GLN A 203 11.13 21.16 7.29
CA GLN A 203 10.65 20.14 8.22
C GLN A 203 10.43 18.77 7.54
N VAL A 204 10.00 18.76 6.28
CA VAL A 204 9.77 17.53 5.49
C VAL A 204 11.07 17.02 4.88
N VAL A 205 11.88 17.93 4.33
CA VAL A 205 13.02 17.59 3.49
C VAL A 205 14.25 17.18 4.31
N GLU A 206 14.56 17.88 5.40
CA GLU A 206 15.83 17.71 6.13
C GLU A 206 16.05 16.28 6.64
N ALA A 207 15.01 15.62 7.14
CA ALA A 207 15.13 14.29 7.71
C ALA A 207 15.62 13.26 6.68
N LYS A 208 15.17 13.37 5.42
CA LYS A 208 15.61 12.50 4.32
C LYS A 208 16.97 12.96 3.80
N LEU A 209 17.13 14.25 3.50
CA LEU A 209 18.36 14.78 2.90
C LEU A 209 19.57 14.67 3.84
N ALA A 210 19.53 15.42 4.94
CA ALA A 210 20.62 15.44 5.90
C ALA A 210 20.76 14.08 6.58
N GLY A 211 19.65 13.39 6.85
CA GLY A 211 19.68 12.05 7.43
C GLY A 211 20.47 11.05 6.59
N THR A 212 20.17 10.90 5.29
CA THR A 212 20.94 9.99 4.44
C THR A 212 22.36 10.47 4.20
N TRP A 213 22.59 11.77 4.03
CA TRP A 213 23.92 12.31 3.77
C TRP A 213 24.87 12.14 4.97
N ASN A 214 24.36 12.41 6.19
CA ASN A 214 25.15 12.25 7.41
C ASN A 214 25.49 10.78 7.65
N PHE A 215 24.54 9.85 7.45
CA PHE A 215 24.82 8.41 7.57
C PHE A 215 25.73 7.89 6.46
N HIS A 216 25.62 8.42 5.23
CA HIS A 216 26.54 8.13 4.15
C HIS A 216 27.99 8.44 4.56
N ARG A 217 28.21 9.63 5.15
CA ARG A 217 29.54 10.05 5.62
C ARG A 217 30.00 9.29 6.86
N ALA A 218 29.12 9.11 7.85
CA ALA A 218 29.48 8.47 9.11
C ALA A 218 29.76 6.96 8.96
N LEU A 219 29.17 6.30 7.96
CA LEU A 219 29.42 4.89 7.65
C LEU A 219 30.42 4.70 6.50
N ALA A 220 31.11 5.78 6.08
CA ALA A 220 32.17 5.67 5.08
C ALA A 220 33.26 4.70 5.56
N GLY A 221 33.65 3.74 4.71
CA GLY A 221 34.62 2.70 5.04
C GLY A 221 34.09 1.51 5.85
N GLN A 222 32.81 1.52 6.27
CA GLN A 222 32.18 0.35 6.88
C GLN A 222 31.80 -0.69 5.81
N PRO A 223 31.89 -2.01 6.10
CA PRO A 223 31.55 -3.07 5.17
C PRO A 223 30.03 -3.27 5.08
N LEU A 224 29.32 -2.26 4.57
CA LEU A 224 27.88 -2.34 4.38
C LEU A 224 27.55 -3.34 3.27
N ASP A 225 26.65 -4.27 3.56
CA ASP A 225 26.02 -5.16 2.57
C ASP A 225 24.86 -4.44 1.86
N PHE A 226 24.16 -3.53 2.54
CA PHE A 226 23.04 -2.77 1.96
C PHE A 226 22.82 -1.38 2.57
N PHE A 227 22.25 -0.48 1.76
CA PHE A 227 21.74 0.83 2.17
C PHE A 227 20.39 1.05 1.50
N VAL A 228 19.30 0.75 2.20
CA VAL A 228 17.94 0.83 1.64
C VAL A 228 17.29 2.12 2.10
N VAL A 229 16.72 2.89 1.18
CA VAL A 229 15.92 4.09 1.51
C VAL A 229 14.48 3.86 1.09
N LEU A 230 13.54 4.13 2.01
CA LEU A 230 12.12 4.15 1.68
C LEU A 230 11.79 5.54 1.12
N SER A 231 11.58 5.59 -0.19
CA SER A 231 11.15 6.75 -0.95
C SER A 231 9.62 6.69 -1.18
N SER A 232 9.09 7.43 -2.14
CA SER A 232 7.68 7.40 -2.49
C SER A 232 7.43 7.68 -3.96
N VAL A 233 6.44 6.99 -4.52
CA VAL A 233 5.94 7.25 -5.87
C VAL A 233 5.54 8.71 -6.10
N ALA A 234 5.21 9.46 -5.03
CA ALA A 234 4.99 10.91 -5.09
C ALA A 234 6.20 11.70 -5.62
N GLY A 235 7.43 11.19 -5.47
CA GLY A 235 8.64 11.76 -6.07
C GLY A 235 8.76 11.55 -7.59
N ILE A 236 7.93 10.66 -8.16
CA ILE A 236 7.94 10.28 -9.58
C ILE A 236 6.78 10.95 -10.34
N VAL A 237 5.56 10.80 -9.82
CA VAL A 237 4.32 11.28 -10.46
C VAL A 237 3.73 12.53 -9.80
N GLY A 238 4.28 12.96 -8.67
CA GLY A 238 3.73 14.05 -7.87
C GLY A 238 2.52 13.61 -7.05
N ASN A 239 2.22 14.39 -6.02
CA ASN A 239 0.94 14.32 -5.32
C ASN A 239 0.54 15.73 -4.86
N ARG A 240 -0.75 16.04 -4.91
CA ARG A 240 -1.27 17.37 -4.58
C ARG A 240 -1.04 17.66 -3.10
N GLY A 241 -0.55 18.86 -2.79
CA GLY A 241 -0.20 19.25 -1.43
C GLY A 241 1.11 18.63 -0.89
N GLN A 242 1.84 17.86 -1.70
CA GLN A 242 3.03 17.12 -1.26
C GLN A 242 4.31 17.58 -1.97
N ALA A 243 4.44 18.86 -2.32
CA ALA A 243 5.59 19.37 -3.07
C ALA A 243 6.95 19.13 -2.33
N ALA A 244 7.01 19.44 -1.04
CA ALA A 244 8.22 19.19 -0.23
C ALA A 244 8.51 17.69 -0.08
N TYR A 245 7.46 16.87 0.07
CA TYR A 245 7.59 15.42 0.19
C TYR A 245 8.07 14.79 -1.12
N ALA A 246 7.52 15.20 -2.27
CA ALA A 246 8.00 14.79 -3.58
C ALA A 246 9.48 15.15 -3.75
N ALA A 247 9.88 16.39 -3.47
CA ALA A 247 11.28 16.83 -3.55
C ALA A 247 12.23 16.00 -2.68
N ALA A 248 11.82 15.69 -1.44
CA ALA A 248 12.61 14.88 -0.52
C ALA A 248 12.80 13.43 -1.00
N ASN A 249 11.78 12.86 -1.65
CA ASN A 249 11.83 11.50 -2.20
C ASN A 249 12.63 11.44 -3.51
N THR A 250 12.45 12.40 -4.41
CA THR A 250 13.28 12.53 -5.62
C THR A 250 14.77 12.66 -5.28
N PHE A 251 15.10 13.37 -4.18
CA PHE A 251 16.47 13.40 -3.67
C PHE A 251 16.98 12.01 -3.26
N LEU A 252 16.17 11.19 -2.58
CA LEU A 252 16.58 9.84 -2.18
C LEU A 252 16.90 8.96 -3.39
N ASP A 253 16.08 9.06 -4.44
CA ASP A 253 16.28 8.34 -5.70
C ASP A 253 17.61 8.75 -6.34
N ALA A 254 17.85 10.06 -6.44
CA ALA A 254 19.10 10.61 -6.97
C ALA A 254 20.32 10.24 -6.08
N PHE A 255 20.16 10.25 -4.77
CA PHE A 255 21.21 9.86 -3.82
C PHE A 255 21.60 8.38 -3.98
N VAL A 256 20.63 7.49 -4.20
CA VAL A 256 20.89 6.08 -4.48
C VAL A 256 21.72 5.95 -5.75
N GLN A 257 21.36 6.64 -6.83
CA GLN A 257 22.15 6.63 -8.07
C GLN A 257 23.57 7.17 -7.86
N HIS A 258 23.72 8.26 -7.11
CA HIS A 258 25.03 8.82 -6.76
C HIS A 258 25.89 7.82 -5.97
N ARG A 259 25.29 7.06 -5.05
CA ARG A 259 25.98 6.09 -4.20
C ARG A 259 26.35 4.82 -4.98
N THR A 260 25.47 4.31 -5.84
CA THR A 260 25.76 3.14 -6.69
C THR A 260 26.83 3.43 -7.75
N GLN A 261 26.89 4.65 -8.29
CA GLN A 261 27.97 5.08 -9.19
C GLN A 261 29.36 5.06 -8.54
N GLN A 262 29.43 5.12 -7.21
CA GLN A 262 30.68 4.97 -6.43
C GLN A 262 30.99 3.50 -6.07
N GLY A 263 30.20 2.55 -6.57
CA GLY A 263 30.32 1.13 -6.22
C GLY A 263 29.84 0.79 -4.81
N LEU A 264 29.14 1.71 -4.14
CA LEU A 264 28.59 1.48 -2.80
C LEU A 264 27.16 0.94 -2.90
N PRO A 265 26.76 -0.02 -2.04
CA PRO A 265 25.42 -0.58 -2.10
C PRO A 265 24.39 0.47 -1.70
N ALA A 266 23.34 0.59 -2.51
CA ALA A 266 22.18 1.41 -2.24
C ALA A 266 20.97 0.97 -3.07
N THR A 267 19.77 1.11 -2.51
CA THR A 267 18.50 0.87 -3.19
C THR A 267 17.44 1.86 -2.73
N SER A 268 16.67 2.44 -3.66
CA SER A 268 15.46 3.22 -3.39
C SER A 268 14.21 2.38 -3.63
N ILE A 269 13.25 2.46 -2.71
CA ILE A 269 11.93 1.85 -2.85
C ILE A 269 10.89 2.97 -2.82
N ASP A 270 10.37 3.34 -3.99
CA ASP A 270 9.33 4.36 -4.14
C ASP A 270 7.96 3.76 -3.82
N LEU A 271 7.62 3.83 -2.53
CA LEU A 271 6.38 3.28 -2.01
C LEU A 271 5.15 4.12 -2.40
N THR A 272 4.09 3.44 -2.81
CA THR A 272 2.70 3.89 -2.76
C THR A 272 2.15 3.86 -1.32
N ALA A 273 0.86 4.13 -1.14
CA ALA A 273 0.18 4.01 0.15
C ALA A 273 0.36 2.59 0.75
N VAL A 274 0.86 2.53 2.00
CA VAL A 274 1.06 1.28 2.73
C VAL A 274 -0.05 1.08 3.76
N GLU A 275 -0.84 0.03 3.60
CA GLU A 275 -1.92 -0.35 4.50
C GLU A 275 -1.44 -1.24 5.66
N GLY A 276 -2.24 -1.27 6.73
CA GLY A 276 -2.05 -2.20 7.85
C GLY A 276 -0.94 -1.83 8.85
N VAL A 277 0.05 -1.02 8.46
CA VAL A 277 1.14 -0.57 9.35
C VAL A 277 1.60 0.86 9.05
N GLY A 278 2.20 1.51 10.06
CA GLY A 278 2.80 2.83 9.90
C GLY A 278 1.78 3.98 9.90
N TYR A 279 2.07 5.05 9.17
CA TYR A 279 1.33 6.31 9.27
C TYR A 279 -0.17 6.18 8.98
N LEU A 280 -0.56 5.37 7.98
CA LEU A 280 -1.97 5.19 7.61
C LEU A 280 -2.76 4.41 8.66
N ALA A 281 -2.17 3.34 9.22
CA ALA A 281 -2.80 2.57 10.30
C ALA A 281 -2.94 3.39 11.61
N GLU A 282 -2.02 4.33 11.84
CA GLU A 282 -2.02 5.21 13.02
C GLU A 282 -2.92 6.46 12.83
N ASN A 283 -3.45 6.73 11.63
CA ASN A 283 -4.28 7.90 11.32
C ASN A 283 -5.57 7.53 10.54
N ALA A 284 -6.53 6.89 11.23
CA ALA A 284 -7.78 6.40 10.64
C ALA A 284 -8.59 7.45 9.85
N ALA A 285 -8.56 8.73 10.26
CA ALA A 285 -9.27 9.81 9.57
C ALA A 285 -8.70 10.12 8.17
N ARG A 286 -7.39 9.93 7.94
CA ARG A 286 -6.73 10.13 6.64
C ARG A 286 -6.66 8.86 5.81
N GLN A 287 -6.95 7.70 6.41
CA GLN A 287 -6.96 6.43 5.70
C GLN A 287 -7.99 6.45 4.57
N SER A 288 -9.21 6.94 4.81
CA SER A 288 -10.23 7.03 3.75
C SER A 288 -9.84 8.00 2.62
N GLU A 289 -9.25 9.15 2.96
CA GLU A 289 -8.88 10.21 1.99
C GLU A 289 -7.70 9.79 1.08
N ILE A 290 -6.70 9.10 1.64
CA ILE A 290 -5.50 8.66 0.91
C ILE A 290 -5.79 7.41 0.08
N LEU A 291 -6.62 6.48 0.59
CA LEU A 291 -7.10 5.33 -0.18
C LEU A 291 -8.01 5.74 -1.35
N GLN A 292 -8.72 6.87 -1.22
CA GLN A 292 -9.51 7.45 -2.29
C GLN A 292 -8.59 8.12 -3.33
N THR A 293 -7.62 8.95 -2.93
CA THR A 293 -6.80 9.75 -3.86
C THR A 293 -5.79 8.95 -4.69
N LEU A 294 -5.25 7.84 -4.17
CA LEU A 294 -4.28 6.98 -4.87
C LEU A 294 -4.99 5.75 -5.44
N ALA A 295 -5.42 5.85 -6.70
CA ALA A 295 -6.16 4.85 -7.50
C ALA A 295 -5.79 3.37 -7.25
N GLY A 296 -6.38 2.76 -6.21
CA GLY A 296 -6.51 1.31 -6.01
C GLY A 296 -5.23 0.47 -5.93
N SER A 297 -4.05 1.09 -5.79
CA SER A 297 -2.77 0.37 -5.81
C SER A 297 -2.05 0.58 -4.49
N THR A 298 -2.64 0.07 -3.40
CA THR A 298 -2.03 0.06 -2.07
C THR A 298 -1.19 -1.18 -1.88
N PHE A 299 -0.23 -1.10 -0.97
CA PHE A 299 0.66 -2.20 -0.62
C PHE A 299 0.43 -2.59 0.84
N GLY A 300 0.41 -3.87 1.13
CA GLY A 300 0.45 -4.35 2.50
C GLY A 300 1.86 -4.38 3.06
N GLU A 301 1.94 -4.63 4.37
CA GLU A 301 3.20 -4.85 5.08
C GLU A 301 4.05 -5.95 4.41
N ALA A 302 3.41 -7.04 3.97
CA ALA A 302 4.10 -8.19 3.40
C ALA A 302 4.82 -7.87 2.10
N GLU A 303 4.21 -7.07 1.23
CA GLU A 303 4.83 -6.61 -0.02
C GLU A 303 6.03 -5.68 0.25
N VAL A 304 5.90 -4.77 1.22
CA VAL A 304 7.01 -3.88 1.60
C VAL A 304 8.19 -4.71 2.13
N LEU A 305 7.94 -5.68 3.01
CA LEU A 305 8.99 -6.58 3.51
C LEU A 305 9.62 -7.42 2.40
N ALA A 306 8.84 -7.85 1.40
CA ALA A 306 9.37 -8.56 0.23
C ALA A 306 10.28 -7.67 -0.64
N LEU A 307 9.95 -6.39 -0.80
CA LEU A 307 10.79 -5.43 -1.52
C LEU A 307 12.08 -5.11 -0.75
N VAL A 308 12.00 -5.01 0.58
CA VAL A 308 13.20 -4.88 1.44
C VAL A 308 14.08 -6.13 1.30
N GLU A 309 13.50 -7.33 1.30
CA GLU A 309 14.23 -8.59 1.04
C GLU A 309 14.92 -8.56 -0.32
N ALA A 310 14.18 -8.21 -1.39
CA ALA A 310 14.71 -8.11 -2.74
C ALA A 310 15.83 -7.09 -2.84
N SER A 311 15.76 -6.00 -2.07
CA SER A 311 16.78 -4.96 -2.01
C SER A 311 18.05 -5.46 -1.32
N ILE A 312 17.91 -6.13 -0.17
CA ILE A 312 19.06 -6.66 0.59
C ILE A 312 19.74 -7.81 -0.18
N CYS A 313 18.97 -8.65 -0.88
CA CYS A 313 19.50 -9.74 -1.71
C CYS A 313 20.07 -9.27 -3.06
N GLY A 314 20.07 -7.96 -3.35
CA GLY A 314 20.63 -7.39 -4.59
C GLY A 314 19.77 -7.57 -5.84
N HIS A 315 18.55 -8.13 -5.72
CA HIS A 315 17.65 -8.30 -6.86
C HIS A 315 17.24 -6.95 -7.47
N VAL A 316 16.93 -5.95 -6.64
CA VAL A 316 16.53 -4.62 -7.13
C VAL A 316 17.69 -3.93 -7.86
N SER A 317 18.92 -4.07 -7.35
CA SER A 317 20.11 -3.55 -8.03
C SER A 317 20.30 -4.20 -9.40
N ARG A 318 20.11 -5.52 -9.49
CA ARG A 318 20.29 -6.29 -10.73
C ARG A 318 19.22 -6.03 -11.79
N PHE A 319 17.96 -5.93 -11.39
CA PHE A 319 16.82 -5.92 -12.32
C PHE A 319 16.16 -4.55 -12.51
N SER A 320 16.44 -3.59 -11.62
CA SER A 320 15.73 -2.30 -11.60
C SER A 320 16.68 -1.13 -11.36
N ASN A 321 17.97 -1.28 -11.66
CA ASN A 321 18.98 -0.23 -11.49
C ASN A 321 18.93 0.44 -10.10
N SER A 322 18.74 -0.38 -9.05
CA SER A 322 18.66 0.05 -7.65
C SER A 322 17.47 0.96 -7.31
N GLN A 323 16.43 1.04 -8.15
CA GLN A 323 15.19 1.78 -7.86
C GLN A 323 13.97 0.92 -8.21
N VAL A 324 13.04 0.77 -7.27
CA VAL A 324 11.74 0.14 -7.53
C VAL A 324 10.63 1.15 -7.31
N ILE A 325 9.74 1.24 -8.29
CA ILE A 325 8.56 2.11 -8.24
C ILE A 325 7.31 1.27 -8.09
N THR A 326 6.51 1.55 -7.05
CA THR A 326 5.25 0.83 -6.78
C THR A 326 4.03 1.72 -7.00
N GLY A 327 2.87 1.10 -7.14
CA GLY A 327 1.57 1.81 -7.24
C GLY A 327 1.28 2.51 -8.57
N LEU A 328 2.12 2.35 -9.59
CA LEU A 328 1.81 2.81 -10.95
C LEU A 328 0.99 1.76 -11.68
N ASN A 329 -0.15 2.17 -12.26
CA ASN A 329 -1.08 1.28 -12.92
C ASN A 329 -1.56 1.88 -14.24
N PHE A 330 -1.28 1.18 -15.34
CA PHE A 330 -1.74 1.52 -16.69
C PHE A 330 -2.83 0.56 -17.21
N SER A 331 -3.38 -0.29 -16.34
CA SER A 331 -4.28 -1.39 -16.69
C SER A 331 -5.77 -1.01 -16.66
N GLY A 332 -6.10 0.27 -16.44
CA GLY A 332 -7.47 0.77 -16.30
C GLY A 332 -8.13 1.14 -17.64
N ALA A 333 -9.45 1.29 -17.63
CA ALA A 333 -10.23 1.74 -18.80
C ALA A 333 -9.88 3.17 -19.25
N SER A 334 -9.32 3.98 -18.34
CA SER A 334 -8.80 5.32 -18.61
C SER A 334 -7.33 5.41 -18.19
N LEU A 335 -6.58 6.23 -18.92
CA LEU A 335 -5.19 6.51 -18.60
C LEU A 335 -5.09 7.31 -17.29
N PRO A 336 -4.13 6.99 -16.40
CA PRO A 336 -3.92 7.73 -15.17
C PRO A 336 -3.50 9.18 -15.44
N PHE A 337 -3.69 10.08 -14.46
CA PHE A 337 -3.37 11.51 -14.61
C PHE A 337 -1.90 11.78 -14.99
N TYR A 338 -1.00 10.87 -14.64
CA TYR A 338 0.43 10.95 -14.93
C TYR A 338 0.81 10.35 -16.29
N ALA A 339 -0.11 9.74 -17.04
CA ALA A 339 0.19 9.08 -18.31
C ALA A 339 0.70 10.04 -19.39
N ASP A 340 0.31 11.32 -19.34
CA ASP A 340 0.73 12.34 -20.30
C ASP A 340 2.18 12.81 -20.09
N ASP A 341 2.79 12.45 -18.97
CA ASP A 341 4.18 12.77 -18.70
C ASP A 341 5.10 11.97 -19.63
N ALA A 342 6.06 12.66 -20.26
CA ALA A 342 6.96 12.08 -21.26
C ALA A 342 7.71 10.84 -20.75
N LYS A 343 7.98 10.77 -19.44
CA LYS A 343 8.60 9.62 -18.77
C LYS A 343 7.84 8.30 -19.00
N PHE A 344 6.53 8.38 -19.20
CA PHE A 344 5.65 7.21 -19.36
C PHE A 344 5.17 7.01 -20.79
N SER A 345 5.68 7.77 -21.76
CA SER A 345 5.29 7.66 -23.18
C SER A 345 5.29 6.21 -23.67
N HIS A 346 6.36 5.45 -23.43
CA HIS A 346 6.41 4.04 -23.84
C HIS A 346 5.35 3.14 -23.19
N LEU A 347 5.04 3.35 -21.90
CA LEU A 347 3.99 2.58 -21.22
C LEU A 347 2.61 2.95 -21.74
N ARG A 348 2.35 4.25 -21.89
CA ARG A 348 1.12 4.78 -22.48
C ARG A 348 0.91 4.23 -23.89
N ASP A 349 1.92 4.32 -24.74
CA ASP A 349 1.84 3.91 -26.14
C ASP A 349 1.64 2.39 -26.24
N ALA A 350 2.27 1.59 -25.38
CA ALA A 350 2.04 0.15 -25.30
C ALA A 350 0.59 -0.21 -24.93
N VAL A 351 0.01 0.51 -23.96
CA VAL A 351 -1.39 0.31 -23.54
C VAL A 351 -2.33 0.70 -24.67
N LEU A 352 -2.12 1.87 -25.29
CA LEU A 352 -2.92 2.32 -26.43
C LEU A 352 -2.83 1.35 -27.61
N ALA A 353 -1.66 0.77 -27.88
CA ALA A 353 -1.49 -0.24 -28.92
C ALA A 353 -2.28 -1.52 -28.61
N THR A 354 -2.33 -1.96 -27.34
CA THR A 354 -3.16 -3.10 -26.94
C THR A 354 -4.66 -2.82 -27.02
N THR A 355 -5.10 -1.60 -26.73
CA THR A 355 -6.51 -1.19 -26.88
C THR A 355 -6.90 -1.08 -28.36
N GLN A 356 -6.04 -0.49 -29.20
CA GLN A 356 -6.29 -0.39 -30.64
C GLN A 356 -6.21 -1.74 -31.37
N GLY A 357 -5.42 -2.68 -30.87
CA GLY A 357 -5.38 -4.05 -31.40
C GLY A 357 -6.59 -4.91 -31.02
N ALA A 358 -7.35 -4.50 -29.99
CA ALA A 358 -8.60 -5.15 -29.59
C ALA A 358 -9.83 -4.58 -30.35
N ASP A 359 -9.73 -3.37 -30.91
CA ASP A 359 -10.77 -2.71 -31.71
C ASP A 359 -10.76 -3.16 -33.18
N GLY A 360 -10.74 -4.48 -33.39
CA GLY A 360 -11.10 -5.11 -34.66
C GLY A 360 -12.61 -5.13 -34.93
N ASP A 361 -13.45 -4.77 -33.95
CA ASP A 361 -14.90 -4.65 -34.13
C ASP A 361 -15.55 -3.80 -33.01
N GLY A 362 -16.09 -2.62 -33.33
CA GLY A 362 -17.15 -1.96 -32.54
C GLY A 362 -16.77 -0.86 -31.52
N SER A 363 -17.01 0.40 -31.94
CA SER A 363 -17.27 1.61 -31.12
C SER A 363 -16.10 2.37 -30.48
N GLN A 364 -15.55 3.33 -31.22
CA GLN A 364 -14.77 4.44 -30.65
C GLN A 364 -15.66 5.25 -29.68
N ALA A 365 -15.22 5.45 -28.43
CA ALA A 365 -15.82 6.42 -27.53
C ALA A 365 -15.75 7.82 -28.16
N ALA A 366 -16.89 8.40 -28.51
CA ALA A 366 -16.96 9.68 -29.21
C ALA A 366 -16.40 10.82 -28.35
N SER A 367 -15.62 11.71 -28.96
CA SER A 367 -15.13 12.91 -28.29
C SER A 367 -16.31 13.82 -27.89
N ALA A 368 -16.15 14.62 -26.84
CA ALA A 368 -17.20 15.54 -26.37
C ALA A 368 -17.66 16.53 -27.48
N GLN A 369 -16.77 16.83 -28.44
CA GLN A 369 -17.05 17.67 -29.60
C GLN A 369 -17.90 16.94 -30.65
N ASP A 370 -17.62 15.66 -30.90
CA ASP A 370 -18.39 14.84 -31.84
C ASP A 370 -19.81 14.61 -31.36
N GLU A 371 -19.97 14.40 -30.05
CA GLU A 371 -21.26 14.18 -29.40
C GLU A 371 -22.16 15.42 -29.48
N LEU A 372 -21.59 16.61 -29.20
CA LEU A 372 -22.30 17.89 -29.35
C LEU A 372 -22.69 18.21 -30.79
N THR A 373 -21.84 17.85 -31.75
CA THR A 373 -22.08 18.10 -33.18
C THR A 373 -23.15 17.16 -33.76
N ARG A 374 -23.29 15.95 -33.21
CA ARG A 374 -24.25 14.93 -33.65
C ARG A 374 -25.62 15.04 -32.98
N ALA A 375 -25.73 15.75 -31.86
CA ALA A 375 -27.02 15.94 -31.18
C ALA A 375 -28.03 16.63 -32.12
N ALA A 376 -29.22 16.06 -32.29
CA ALA A 376 -30.23 16.59 -33.21
C ALA A 376 -31.06 17.72 -32.58
N THR A 377 -31.12 17.79 -31.25
CA THR A 377 -31.85 18.82 -30.50
C THR A 377 -31.00 19.42 -29.38
N TYR A 378 -31.32 20.66 -28.95
CA TYR A 378 -30.68 21.30 -27.81
C TYR A 378 -30.84 20.48 -26.51
N GLU A 379 -31.97 19.79 -26.37
CA GLU A 379 -32.25 18.92 -25.23
C GLU A 379 -31.35 17.68 -25.22
N GLN A 380 -31.16 17.03 -26.37
CA GLN A 380 -30.22 15.91 -26.52
C GLN A 380 -28.78 16.33 -26.24
N ALA A 381 -28.37 17.51 -26.71
CA ALA A 381 -27.06 18.08 -26.40
C ALA A 381 -26.90 18.30 -24.88
N GLY A 382 -27.96 18.78 -24.21
CA GLY A 382 -27.96 19.01 -22.76
C GLY A 382 -27.84 17.72 -21.97
N GLN A 383 -28.54 16.67 -22.39
CA GLN A 383 -28.47 15.34 -21.76
C GLN A 383 -27.08 14.71 -21.89
N GLY A 384 -26.44 14.79 -23.06
CA GLY A 384 -25.07 14.29 -23.26
C GLY A 384 -24.05 15.02 -22.40
N VAL A 385 -24.12 16.36 -22.36
CA VAL A 385 -23.25 17.16 -21.47
C VAL A 385 -23.51 16.82 -20.00
N ALA A 386 -24.77 16.70 -19.58
CA ALA A 386 -25.13 16.35 -18.21
C ALA A 386 -24.58 14.97 -17.81
N ALA A 387 -24.68 13.96 -18.68
CA ALA A 387 -24.17 12.62 -18.43
C ALA A 387 -22.64 12.62 -18.21
N ARG A 388 -21.88 13.35 -19.04
CA ARG A 388 -20.41 13.43 -18.89
C ARG A 388 -19.98 14.30 -17.72
N VAL A 389 -20.73 15.37 -17.43
CA VAL A 389 -20.51 16.18 -16.22
C VAL A 389 -20.78 15.34 -14.97
N GLN A 390 -21.84 14.51 -14.97
CA GLN A 390 -22.13 13.57 -13.89
C GLN A 390 -21.02 12.52 -13.76
N GLU A 391 -20.57 11.91 -14.84
CA GLU A 391 -19.46 10.96 -14.83
C GLU A 391 -18.18 11.60 -14.28
N LYS A 392 -17.87 12.83 -14.71
CA LYS A 392 -16.73 13.57 -14.18
C LYS A 392 -16.90 13.96 -12.72
N LEU A 393 -18.11 14.32 -12.28
CA LEU A 393 -18.43 14.58 -10.88
C LEU A 393 -18.29 13.32 -10.03
N CYS A 394 -18.82 12.18 -10.48
CA CYS A 394 -18.60 10.87 -9.88
C CYS A 394 -17.12 10.55 -9.77
N ALA A 395 -16.32 10.84 -10.81
CA ALA A 395 -14.88 10.62 -10.79
C ALA A 395 -14.14 11.57 -9.84
N ILE A 396 -14.54 12.84 -9.76
CA ILE A 396 -13.94 13.85 -8.85
C ILE A 396 -14.30 13.55 -7.39
N LEU A 397 -15.56 13.17 -7.13
CA LEU A 397 -16.12 12.96 -5.79
C LEU A 397 -16.05 11.49 -5.34
N MET A 398 -15.61 10.60 -6.22
CA MET A 398 -15.51 9.15 -6.02
C MET A 398 -16.83 8.50 -5.58
N LEU A 399 -17.93 8.94 -6.18
CA LEU A 399 -19.27 8.40 -5.99
C LEU A 399 -19.61 7.41 -7.12
N GLN A 400 -20.44 6.40 -6.83
CA GLN A 400 -21.05 5.59 -7.89
C GLN A 400 -22.19 6.41 -8.52
N ALA A 401 -22.40 6.24 -9.83
CA ALA A 401 -23.47 6.96 -10.54
C ALA A 401 -24.88 6.70 -9.94
N ALA A 402 -25.08 5.54 -9.31
CA ALA A 402 -26.31 5.17 -8.62
C ALA A 402 -26.56 5.97 -7.32
N ASP A 403 -25.53 6.57 -6.73
CA ASP A 403 -25.61 7.37 -5.51
C ASP A 403 -25.87 8.86 -5.79
N MET A 404 -25.91 9.24 -7.07
CA MET A 404 -26.20 10.60 -7.51
C MET A 404 -27.63 10.71 -8.07
N ASP A 405 -28.40 11.61 -7.45
CA ASP A 405 -29.71 12.03 -7.90
C ASP A 405 -29.56 13.27 -8.81
N ALA A 406 -30.07 13.17 -10.03
CA ALA A 406 -30.03 14.23 -11.02
C ALA A 406 -30.76 15.51 -10.59
N GLY A 407 -31.72 15.39 -9.66
CA GLY A 407 -32.47 16.52 -9.10
C GLY A 407 -31.77 17.25 -7.94
N SER A 408 -30.69 16.68 -7.41
CA SER A 408 -29.97 17.24 -6.26
C SER A 408 -28.93 18.28 -6.71
N SER A 409 -28.63 19.24 -5.82
CA SER A 409 -27.71 20.32 -6.16
C SER A 409 -26.27 19.81 -6.27
N VAL A 410 -25.50 20.35 -7.22
CA VAL A 410 -24.07 20.02 -7.34
C VAL A 410 -23.31 20.32 -6.04
N LYS A 411 -23.76 21.32 -5.27
CA LYS A 411 -23.18 21.67 -3.97
C LYS A 411 -23.50 20.66 -2.85
N SER A 412 -24.64 19.96 -2.90
CA SER A 412 -25.01 18.99 -1.85
C SER A 412 -24.15 17.74 -1.85
N TYR A 413 -23.42 17.48 -2.94
CA TYR A 413 -22.46 16.37 -3.05
C TYR A 413 -21.07 16.68 -2.48
N GLY A 414 -20.92 17.77 -1.71
CA GLY A 414 -19.64 18.11 -1.07
C GLY A 414 -18.61 18.70 -2.03
N LEU A 415 -19.06 19.35 -3.12
CA LEU A 415 -18.18 20.06 -4.04
C LEU A 415 -17.53 21.25 -3.32
N ASP A 416 -16.30 21.06 -2.87
CA ASP A 416 -15.49 22.11 -2.26
C ASP A 416 -14.85 23.02 -3.33
N SER A 417 -14.13 24.06 -2.88
CA SER A 417 -13.47 25.01 -3.78
C SER A 417 -12.37 24.38 -4.65
N LEU A 418 -11.81 23.23 -4.25
CA LEU A 418 -10.74 22.53 -4.97
C LEU A 418 -11.33 21.68 -6.10
N ASN A 419 -12.35 20.88 -5.80
CA ASN A 419 -13.07 20.03 -6.76
C ASN A 419 -13.81 20.87 -7.81
N ALA A 420 -14.30 22.05 -7.43
CA ALA A 420 -14.91 22.99 -8.36
C ALA A 420 -13.91 23.51 -9.42
N ILE A 421 -12.64 23.71 -9.05
CA ILE A 421 -11.61 24.15 -10.00
C ILE A 421 -11.24 23.02 -10.97
N GLU A 422 -11.18 21.77 -10.51
CA GLU A 422 -10.92 20.63 -11.39
C GLU A 422 -12.05 20.46 -12.41
N LEU A 423 -13.31 20.52 -11.97
CA LEU A 423 -14.46 20.43 -12.85
C LEU A 423 -14.47 21.58 -13.87
N ARG A 424 -14.17 22.80 -13.44
CA ARG A 424 -14.05 23.98 -14.32
C ARG A 424 -13.01 23.77 -15.42
N ASN A 425 -11.81 23.33 -15.04
CA ASN A 425 -10.71 23.17 -15.98
C ASN A 425 -11.00 22.06 -16.98
N TRP A 426 -11.63 20.96 -16.54
CA TRP A 426 -12.09 19.89 -17.41
C TRP A 426 -13.18 20.38 -18.40
N ILE A 427 -14.21 21.10 -17.93
CA ILE A 427 -15.24 21.71 -18.79
C ILE A 427 -14.59 22.65 -19.83
N GLY A 428 -13.63 23.45 -19.41
CA GLY A 428 -12.89 24.35 -20.31
C GLY A 428 -12.12 23.61 -21.40
N LYS A 429 -11.56 22.45 -21.09
CA LYS A 429 -10.82 21.60 -22.03
C LYS A 429 -11.75 20.87 -23.00
N GLU A 430 -12.75 20.15 -22.47
CA GLU A 430 -13.63 19.28 -23.28
C GLU A 430 -14.64 20.07 -24.11
N TYR A 431 -15.20 21.12 -23.51
CA TYR A 431 -16.31 21.87 -24.11
C TYR A 431 -15.94 23.27 -24.57
N LEU A 432 -14.67 23.70 -24.46
CA LEU A 432 -14.25 25.07 -24.80
C LEU A 432 -15.15 26.14 -24.14
N SER A 433 -15.63 25.83 -22.93
CA SER A 433 -16.60 26.64 -22.18
C SER A 433 -15.95 27.16 -20.90
N HIS A 434 -15.83 28.48 -20.78
CA HIS A 434 -15.17 29.12 -19.64
C HIS A 434 -16.20 29.53 -18.59
N LEU A 435 -16.19 28.83 -17.45
CA LEU A 435 -17.04 29.10 -16.29
C LEU A 435 -16.22 29.74 -15.16
N GLN A 436 -16.85 30.57 -14.34
CA GLN A 436 -16.28 31.00 -13.07
C GLN A 436 -16.54 29.94 -11.99
N VAL A 437 -15.66 29.85 -10.99
CA VAL A 437 -15.84 28.90 -9.86
C VAL A 437 -17.14 29.18 -9.12
N LEU A 438 -17.51 30.45 -8.97
CA LEU A 438 -18.78 30.83 -8.35
C LEU A 438 -19.98 30.28 -9.14
N GLU A 439 -19.92 30.29 -10.47
CA GLU A 439 -21.00 29.77 -11.32
C GLU A 439 -21.18 28.25 -11.21
N LEU A 440 -20.11 27.51 -10.89
CA LEU A 440 -20.14 26.07 -10.60
C LEU A 440 -20.67 25.78 -9.19
N LEU A 441 -20.42 26.66 -8.24
CA LEU A 441 -20.90 26.53 -6.86
C LEU A 441 -22.34 27.00 -6.67
N THR A 442 -22.84 27.83 -7.60
CA THR A 442 -24.22 28.32 -7.63
C THR A 442 -25.08 27.67 -8.71
N SER A 443 -24.49 26.87 -9.61
CA SER A 443 -25.27 26.04 -10.52
C SER A 443 -26.14 25.10 -9.70
N GLY A 444 -27.46 25.13 -9.93
CA GLY A 444 -28.44 24.33 -9.20
C GLY A 444 -28.17 22.84 -9.35
N THR A 445 -28.84 22.21 -10.30
CA THR A 445 -28.72 20.78 -10.64
C THR A 445 -27.62 20.53 -11.67
N ILE A 446 -27.28 19.26 -11.92
CA ILE A 446 -26.36 18.87 -13.02
C ILE A 446 -26.92 19.33 -14.37
N GLY A 447 -28.25 19.29 -14.55
CA GLY A 447 -28.91 19.81 -15.75
C GLY A 447 -28.72 21.32 -15.94
N ASP A 448 -28.79 22.10 -14.85
CA ASP A 448 -28.55 23.55 -14.91
C ASP A 448 -27.10 23.86 -15.28
N LEU A 449 -26.15 23.09 -14.75
CA LEU A 449 -24.74 23.21 -15.10
C LEU A 449 -24.51 22.83 -16.57
N ALA A 450 -25.11 21.76 -17.07
CA ALA A 450 -25.02 21.36 -18.47
C ALA A 450 -25.59 22.44 -19.41
N ALA A 451 -26.72 23.04 -19.04
CA ALA A 451 -27.30 24.15 -19.79
C ALA A 451 -26.39 25.38 -19.79
N LEU A 452 -25.70 25.66 -18.68
CA LEU A 452 -24.72 26.75 -18.59
C LEU A 452 -23.48 26.47 -19.46
N VAL A 453 -23.01 25.23 -19.51
CA VAL A 453 -21.91 24.79 -20.39
C VAL A 453 -22.28 25.00 -21.85
N LEU A 454 -23.47 24.56 -22.27
CA LEU A 454 -23.99 24.76 -23.64
C LEU A 454 -24.16 26.24 -24.00
N LYS A 455 -24.58 27.08 -23.06
CA LYS A 455 -24.73 28.52 -23.31
C LYS A 455 -23.39 29.20 -23.59
N LYS A 456 -22.29 28.69 -23.03
CA LYS A 456 -20.96 29.32 -23.05
C LYS A 456 -19.93 28.57 -23.91
N THR A 457 -20.27 27.39 -24.44
CA THR A 457 -19.37 26.64 -25.33
C THR A 457 -19.15 27.39 -26.64
N LYS A 458 -17.91 27.32 -27.15
CA LYS A 458 -17.56 27.78 -28.50
C LYS A 458 -17.73 26.71 -29.58
N ILE A 459 -18.12 25.49 -29.19
CA ILE A 459 -18.37 24.37 -30.12
C ILE A 459 -19.70 24.61 -30.82
N LYS A 460 -19.75 24.41 -32.15
CA LYS A 460 -21.00 24.49 -32.91
C LYS A 460 -21.94 23.36 -32.48
N HIS A 461 -23.16 23.71 -32.08
CA HIS A 461 -24.19 22.78 -31.63
C HIS A 461 -25.57 23.32 -32.01
N VAL A 462 -26.61 22.48 -31.90
CA VAL A 462 -28.01 22.88 -32.10
C VAL A 462 -28.38 23.96 -31.08
N GLN A 463 -28.85 25.12 -31.52
CA GLN A 463 -29.17 26.24 -30.64
C GLN A 463 -30.56 26.11 -30.00
N LYS A 464 -30.74 26.72 -28.82
CA LYS A 464 -32.03 26.77 -28.13
C LYS A 464 -33.01 27.61 -28.96
N ALA A 465 -34.17 27.05 -29.30
CA ALA A 465 -35.25 27.81 -29.93
C ALA A 465 -35.65 28.99 -29.02
N ALA A 466 -35.77 30.18 -29.61
CA ALA A 466 -36.01 31.44 -28.90
C ALA A 466 -37.38 31.51 -28.22
#